data_AF-A0A6V6YYI8-F1
#
_entry.id   AF-A0A6V6YYI8-F1
#
_cell.length_a   1.000
_cell.length_b   1.000
_cell.length_c   1.000
_cell.angle_alpha   90.00
_cell.angle_beta   90.00
_cell.angle_gamma   90.00
#
_symmetry.space_group_name_H-M   'P 1'
#
loop_
_entity.id
_entity.type
_entity.pdbx_description
1 polymer ?
#
loop_
_entity_poly.entity_id
_entity_poly.type
_entity_poly.pdbx_seq_one_letter_code
_entity_poly.pdbx_strand_id
1 'polypeptide(L)'
;MNWGFKNDRFFFKANSIVINHFDANIYRGKMPADDLSKKYLYNHLLRNIKFPLEIDTLQVLKSKLVYEEEKDFSKGPGVLNFDKFNLQATNIKSGFGLKKTDDVKIKVNCIFMKTSPLDVDWSFNVLDKKDSFHIQGVISNFDVAAIERFSKPYMNASFTGVFNKYRFNFYGNDDAVKGNASLDYDDLKVKLYKKKNPEKVAKLKSVIVNLVVKNDSKDKVKNADVELKRIQEKSFYNFLWRSIAESLKKILI
;
A
#
# COMPACT_ATOMS: atom_id res chain seq x y z
N MET A 1 -4.89 -31.36 0.11
CA MET A 1 -3.65 -30.82 0.71
C MET A 1 -2.66 -31.98 0.83
N ASN A 2 -1.41 -31.78 0.46
CA ASN A 2 -0.35 -32.80 0.46
C ASN A 2 0.93 -32.20 1.05
N TRP A 3 1.46 -32.80 2.11
CA TRP A 3 2.67 -32.34 2.79
C TRP A 3 3.42 -33.54 3.36
N GLY A 4 4.71 -33.38 3.61
CA GLY A 4 5.54 -34.44 4.16
C GLY A 4 7.02 -34.16 3.95
N PHE A 5 7.84 -35.21 3.98
CA PHE A 5 9.27 -35.14 3.72
C PHE A 5 9.64 -36.00 2.51
N LYS A 6 10.52 -35.49 1.65
CA LYS A 6 11.17 -36.25 0.57
C LYS A 6 12.66 -36.00 0.64
N ASN A 7 13.45 -37.05 0.86
CA ASN A 7 14.91 -36.96 1.10
C ASN A 7 15.25 -35.94 2.19
N ASP A 8 14.62 -36.08 3.36
CA ASP A 8 14.73 -35.19 4.54
C ASP A 8 14.37 -33.71 4.29
N ARG A 9 13.80 -33.39 3.14
CA ARG A 9 13.30 -32.06 2.81
C ARG A 9 11.79 -32.03 2.95
N PHE A 10 11.30 -31.15 3.82
CA PHE A 10 9.88 -30.86 3.92
C PHE A 10 9.31 -30.42 2.56
N PHE A 11 8.03 -30.65 2.29
CA PHE A 11 7.31 -30.02 1.20
C PHE A 11 5.86 -29.75 1.63
N PHE A 12 5.26 -28.73 1.03
CA PHE A 12 3.85 -28.41 1.24
C PHE A 12 3.19 -28.02 -0.08
N LYS A 13 2.07 -28.69 -0.39
CA LYS A 13 1.27 -28.46 -1.59
C LYS A 13 -0.21 -28.39 -1.27
N ALA A 14 -0.92 -27.39 -1.78
CA ALA A 14 -2.36 -27.27 -1.62
C ALA A 14 -3.02 -26.62 -2.84
N ASN A 15 -4.10 -27.20 -3.35
CA ASN A 15 -4.88 -26.59 -4.43
C ASN A 15 -5.62 -25.34 -3.92
N SER A 16 -6.14 -25.38 -2.69
CA SER A 16 -6.79 -24.22 -2.10
C SER A 16 -6.60 -24.16 -0.59
N ILE A 17 -6.39 -22.94 -0.11
CA ILE A 17 -6.47 -22.57 1.31
C ILE A 17 -7.50 -21.45 1.42
N VAL A 18 -8.46 -21.60 2.33
CA VAL A 18 -9.50 -20.60 2.58
C VAL A 18 -9.44 -20.19 4.04
N ILE A 19 -9.29 -18.89 4.27
CA ILE A 19 -9.40 -18.23 5.56
C ILE A 19 -10.68 -17.41 5.52
N ASN A 20 -11.60 -17.64 6.45
CA ASN A 20 -12.92 -17.02 6.43
C ASN A 20 -13.21 -16.34 7.79
N HIS A 21 -13.74 -15.12 7.76
CA HIS A 21 -14.05 -14.31 8.96
C HIS A 21 -12.85 -14.14 9.91
N PHE A 22 -11.67 -13.90 9.37
CA PHE A 22 -10.51 -13.56 10.19
C PHE A 22 -10.56 -12.09 10.61
N ASP A 23 -10.24 -11.81 11.88
CA ASP A 23 -10.04 -10.46 12.41
C ASP A 23 -8.57 -10.29 12.79
N ALA A 24 -7.86 -9.47 12.01
CA ALA A 24 -6.45 -9.18 12.23
C ALA A 24 -6.25 -7.74 12.71
N ASN A 25 -5.37 -7.58 13.69
CA ASN A 25 -4.76 -6.29 13.99
C ASN A 25 -3.24 -6.38 13.84
N ILE A 26 -2.67 -5.55 12.97
CA ILE A 26 -1.24 -5.35 12.84
C ILE A 26 -0.88 -4.03 13.53
N TYR A 27 -0.34 -4.14 14.74
CA TYR A 27 0.10 -2.99 15.53
C TYR A 27 1.61 -2.76 15.41
N ARG A 28 2.01 -1.52 15.10
CA ARG A 28 3.41 -1.07 15.04
C ARG A 28 3.65 0.12 15.96
N GLY A 29 4.25 -0.14 17.11
CA GLY A 29 4.86 0.90 17.95
C GLY A 29 6.19 1.39 17.34
N LYS A 30 6.40 2.71 17.30
CA LYS A 30 7.66 3.36 16.87
C LYS A 30 8.49 3.90 18.03
N MET A 31 8.21 3.48 19.26
CA MET A 31 9.03 3.82 20.44
C MET A 31 10.34 3.05 20.54
N PRO A 32 10.41 1.73 20.20
CA PRO A 32 11.69 1.07 20.08
C PRO A 32 12.54 1.74 18.99
N ALA A 33 13.86 1.72 19.15
CA ALA A 33 14.76 2.19 18.12
C ALA A 33 14.43 1.50 16.79
N ASP A 34 14.45 2.27 15.69
CA ASP A 34 14.15 1.73 14.38
C ASP A 34 15.10 0.57 14.06
N ASP A 35 14.53 -0.59 13.76
CA ASP A 35 15.29 -1.71 13.20
C ASP A 35 15.73 -1.35 11.77
N LEU A 36 17.03 -1.11 11.62
CA LEU A 36 17.67 -0.73 10.35
C LEU A 36 18.03 -1.94 9.48
N SER A 37 17.61 -3.15 9.85
CA SER A 37 17.76 -4.30 8.97
C SER A 37 16.91 -4.15 7.71
N LYS A 38 17.45 -4.63 6.59
CA LYS A 38 16.75 -4.66 5.32
C LYS A 38 15.46 -5.45 5.44
N LYS A 39 14.36 -4.85 5.00
CA LYS A 39 13.05 -5.50 4.86
C LYS A 39 12.93 -6.02 3.43
N TYR A 40 12.85 -7.32 3.27
CA TYR A 40 12.75 -7.94 1.95
C TYR A 40 11.33 -7.87 1.37
N LEU A 41 11.22 -7.79 0.05
CA LEU A 41 9.94 -7.87 -0.66
C LEU A 41 9.43 -9.32 -0.72
N TYR A 42 8.12 -9.50 -0.94
CA TYR A 42 7.46 -10.80 -0.82
C TYR A 42 7.97 -11.86 -1.80
N ASN A 43 8.34 -11.45 -3.00
CA ASN A 43 8.92 -12.32 -3.99
C ASN A 43 10.31 -12.83 -3.54
N HIS A 44 11.14 -11.98 -2.88
CA HIS A 44 12.39 -12.39 -2.23
C HIS A 44 12.13 -13.39 -1.10
N LEU A 45 11.14 -13.11 -0.25
CA LEU A 45 10.78 -14.00 0.86
C LEU A 45 10.37 -15.38 0.35
N LEU A 46 9.46 -15.44 -0.63
CA LEU A 46 9.03 -16.70 -1.27
C LEU A 46 10.18 -17.41 -1.99
N ARG A 47 11.04 -16.66 -2.68
CA ARG A 47 12.20 -17.22 -3.40
C ARG A 47 13.15 -17.94 -2.47
N ASN A 48 13.32 -17.44 -1.24
CA ASN A 48 14.31 -17.93 -0.30
C ASN A 48 13.81 -19.05 0.63
N ILE A 49 12.53 -19.45 0.54
CA ILE A 49 12.02 -20.64 1.21
C ILE A 49 12.81 -21.87 0.73
N LYS A 50 13.34 -22.65 1.68
CA LYS A 50 14.29 -23.76 1.42
C LYS A 50 13.63 -25.11 1.15
N PHE A 51 12.33 -25.10 0.89
CA PHE A 51 11.53 -26.28 0.59
C PHE A 51 10.49 -25.98 -0.49
N PRO A 52 10.00 -26.99 -1.23
CA PRO A 52 8.90 -26.82 -2.16
C PRO A 52 7.61 -26.40 -1.43
N LEU A 53 7.21 -25.15 -1.62
CA LEU A 53 5.89 -24.63 -1.25
C LEU A 53 5.11 -24.39 -2.54
N GLU A 54 3.91 -24.95 -2.64
CA GLU A 54 2.98 -24.70 -3.76
C GLU A 54 1.55 -24.53 -3.23
N ILE A 55 0.94 -23.38 -3.46
CA ILE A 55 -0.46 -23.11 -3.16
C ILE A 55 -1.10 -22.52 -4.41
N ASP A 56 -2.03 -23.24 -5.04
CA ASP A 56 -2.63 -22.75 -6.29
C ASP A 56 -3.54 -21.56 -6.02
N THR A 57 -4.33 -21.57 -4.95
CA THR A 57 -5.20 -20.45 -4.56
C THR A 57 -5.30 -20.28 -3.04
N LEU A 58 -4.95 -19.11 -2.54
CA LEU A 58 -5.27 -18.64 -1.20
C LEU A 58 -6.44 -17.67 -1.28
N GLN A 59 -7.48 -17.88 -0.47
CA GLN A 59 -8.61 -16.97 -0.33
C GLN A 59 -8.70 -16.49 1.12
N VAL A 60 -8.87 -15.18 1.29
CA VAL A 60 -9.33 -14.57 2.54
C VAL A 60 -10.71 -14.01 2.25
N LEU A 61 -11.72 -14.40 3.02
CA LEU A 61 -13.12 -14.06 2.77
C LEU A 61 -13.75 -13.41 3.99
N LYS A 62 -14.53 -12.35 3.77
CA LYS A 62 -15.38 -11.71 4.81
C LYS A 62 -14.61 -11.33 6.07
N SER A 63 -13.36 -10.89 5.90
CA SER A 63 -12.45 -10.63 7.00
C SER A 63 -12.39 -9.15 7.36
N LYS A 64 -11.65 -8.84 8.42
CA LYS A 64 -11.29 -7.50 8.82
C LYS A 64 -9.79 -7.44 9.05
N LEU A 65 -9.18 -6.37 8.56
CA LEU A 65 -7.78 -6.06 8.81
C LEU A 65 -7.68 -4.64 9.37
N VAL A 66 -7.03 -4.51 10.52
CA VAL A 66 -6.68 -3.24 11.13
C VAL A 66 -5.16 -3.08 11.09
N TYR A 67 -4.69 -1.92 10.67
CA TYR A 67 -3.28 -1.53 10.76
C TYR A 67 -3.15 -0.30 11.65
N GLU A 68 -2.28 -0.38 12.64
CA GLU A 68 -2.07 0.66 13.63
C GLU A 68 -0.60 1.07 13.64
N GLU A 69 -0.33 2.37 13.56
CA GLU A 69 1.01 2.92 13.74
C GLU A 69 1.00 3.96 14.86
N GLU A 70 1.69 3.66 15.96
CA GLU A 70 1.79 4.55 17.11
C GLU A 70 3.19 5.14 17.21
N LYS A 71 3.29 6.46 17.10
CA LYS A 71 4.56 7.19 17.22
C LYS A 71 4.89 7.56 18.67
N ASP A 72 3.86 7.85 19.44
CA ASP A 72 3.95 8.37 20.81
C ASP A 72 2.64 8.01 21.53
N PHE A 73 2.74 7.41 22.72
CA PHE A 73 1.61 6.97 23.53
C PHE A 73 0.67 8.12 23.92
N SER A 74 1.18 9.35 23.97
CA SER A 74 0.37 10.52 24.29
C SER A 74 -0.64 10.90 23.21
N LYS A 75 -0.43 10.45 21.97
CA LYS A 75 -1.28 10.78 20.80
C LYS A 75 -2.17 9.62 20.36
N GLY A 76 -1.90 8.40 20.83
CA GLY A 76 -2.55 7.18 20.35
C GLY A 76 -2.09 6.75 18.95
N PRO A 77 -2.49 5.54 18.50
CA PRO A 77 -2.16 5.04 17.17
C PRO A 77 -2.94 5.76 16.06
N GLY A 78 -2.27 5.99 14.94
CA GLY A 78 -2.94 6.19 13.66
C GLY A 78 -3.48 4.85 13.17
N VAL A 79 -4.79 4.75 12.94
CA VAL A 79 -5.47 3.49 12.58
C VAL A 79 -5.99 3.53 11.14
N LEU A 80 -5.75 2.44 10.40
CA LEU A 80 -6.37 2.11 9.13
C LEU A 80 -7.24 0.87 9.28
N ASN A 81 -8.49 0.97 8.85
CA ASN A 81 -9.42 -0.16 8.82
C ASN A 81 -9.66 -0.59 7.38
N PHE A 82 -9.62 -1.90 7.16
CA PHE A 82 -10.01 -2.56 5.93
C PHE A 82 -11.12 -3.54 6.28
N ASP A 83 -12.36 -3.08 6.15
CA ASP A 83 -13.56 -3.85 6.46
C ASP A 83 -14.01 -4.65 5.24
N LYS A 84 -14.77 -5.74 5.47
CA LYS A 84 -15.22 -6.66 4.40
C LYS A 84 -14.06 -7.06 3.48
N PHE A 85 -12.90 -7.33 4.08
CA PHE A 85 -11.66 -7.61 3.38
C PHE A 85 -11.73 -8.98 2.71
N ASN A 86 -11.59 -8.99 1.40
CA ASN A 86 -11.46 -10.18 0.58
C ASN A 86 -10.14 -10.13 -0.18
N LEU A 87 -9.42 -11.26 -0.20
CA LEU A 87 -8.18 -11.42 -0.96
C LEU A 87 -8.23 -12.74 -1.71
N GLN A 88 -7.78 -12.73 -2.95
CA GLN A 88 -7.48 -13.95 -3.71
C GLN A 88 -6.04 -13.86 -4.21
N ALA A 89 -5.18 -14.76 -3.77
CA ALA A 89 -3.83 -14.92 -4.27
C ALA A 89 -3.68 -16.25 -4.99
N THR A 90 -3.18 -16.23 -6.22
CA THR A 90 -2.98 -17.44 -7.03
C THR A 90 -1.51 -17.71 -7.29
N ASN A 91 -1.17 -18.98 -7.49
CA ASN A 91 0.16 -19.45 -7.88
C ASN A 91 1.26 -19.03 -6.87
N ILE A 92 0.98 -19.17 -5.58
CA ILE A 92 1.97 -18.93 -4.52
C ILE A 92 2.94 -20.12 -4.51
N LYS A 93 4.18 -19.88 -4.93
CA LYS A 93 5.22 -20.90 -4.96
C LYS A 93 6.51 -20.42 -4.31
N SER A 94 7.24 -21.30 -3.63
CA SER A 94 8.63 -21.04 -3.28
C SER A 94 9.51 -21.00 -4.52
N GLY A 95 10.65 -20.30 -4.48
CA GLY A 95 11.65 -20.39 -5.55
C GLY A 95 12.43 -21.71 -5.61
N PHE A 96 12.15 -22.65 -4.69
CA PHE A 96 12.95 -23.85 -4.49
C PHE A 96 12.95 -24.78 -5.71
N GLY A 97 14.10 -24.91 -6.38
CA GLY A 97 14.29 -25.83 -7.52
C GLY A 97 13.58 -25.41 -8.81
N LEU A 98 12.98 -24.23 -8.85
CA LEU A 98 12.25 -23.74 -10.03
C LEU A 98 13.18 -23.02 -11.01
N LYS A 99 13.04 -23.33 -12.30
CA LYS A 99 13.69 -22.60 -13.40
C LYS A 99 12.77 -21.55 -14.04
N LYS A 100 11.46 -21.78 -13.98
CA LYS A 100 10.40 -20.89 -14.47
C LYS A 100 9.17 -21.09 -13.58
N THR A 101 8.41 -20.02 -13.38
CA THR A 101 7.10 -20.05 -12.73
C THR A 101 6.29 -18.86 -13.23
N ASP A 102 4.97 -19.00 -13.24
CA ASP A 102 4.08 -17.87 -13.47
C ASP A 102 4.18 -16.88 -12.30
N ASP A 103 3.63 -15.69 -12.49
CA ASP A 103 3.57 -14.68 -11.44
C ASP A 103 2.62 -15.09 -10.31
N VAL A 104 2.95 -14.66 -9.10
CA VAL A 104 1.95 -14.58 -8.03
C VAL A 104 1.03 -13.42 -8.39
N LYS A 105 -0.27 -13.66 -8.39
CA LYS A 105 -1.29 -12.63 -8.63
C LYS A 105 -2.17 -12.52 -7.41
N ILE A 106 -2.37 -11.31 -6.91
CA ILE A 106 -3.10 -11.01 -5.69
C ILE A 106 -4.15 -9.96 -6.05
N LYS A 107 -5.41 -10.30 -5.79
CA LYS A 107 -6.54 -9.39 -5.90
C LYS A 107 -7.08 -9.10 -4.52
N VAL A 108 -7.37 -7.84 -4.23
CA VAL A 108 -7.96 -7.41 -2.97
C VAL A 108 -9.19 -6.56 -3.26
N ASN A 109 -10.29 -6.85 -2.56
CA ASN A 109 -11.47 -6.00 -2.51
C ASN A 109 -11.86 -5.79 -1.05
N CYS A 110 -12.06 -4.54 -0.64
CA CYS A 110 -12.46 -4.21 0.72
C CYS A 110 -13.14 -2.84 0.80
N ILE A 111 -13.64 -2.50 1.98
CA ILE A 111 -14.10 -1.17 2.33
C ILE A 111 -13.05 -0.53 3.24
N PHE A 112 -12.26 0.37 2.67
CA PHE A 112 -11.29 1.17 3.40
C PHE A 112 -11.99 2.20 4.28
N MET A 113 -11.61 2.25 5.56
CA MET A 113 -12.09 3.21 6.55
C MET A 113 -13.62 3.26 6.65
N LYS A 114 -14.26 2.10 6.52
CA LYS A 114 -15.71 1.88 6.61
C LYS A 114 -16.55 2.49 5.48
N THR A 115 -15.99 3.35 4.63
CA THR A 115 -16.77 4.12 3.65
C THR A 115 -16.26 4.05 2.22
N SER A 116 -14.96 3.77 2.00
CA SER A 116 -14.33 3.87 0.68
C SER A 116 -14.08 2.50 0.05
N PRO A 117 -14.85 2.06 -0.98
CA PRO A 117 -14.55 0.83 -1.71
C PRO A 117 -13.15 0.89 -2.33
N LEU A 118 -12.34 -0.15 -2.09
CA LEU A 118 -10.97 -0.28 -2.57
C LEU A 118 -10.80 -1.62 -3.29
N ASP A 119 -10.35 -1.53 -4.54
CA ASP A 119 -9.96 -2.66 -5.39
C ASP A 119 -8.47 -2.55 -5.74
N VAL A 120 -7.72 -3.64 -5.59
CA VAL A 120 -6.28 -3.70 -5.88
C VAL A 120 -5.95 -4.96 -6.65
N ASP A 121 -5.17 -4.81 -7.72
CA ASP A 121 -4.45 -5.89 -8.38
C ASP A 121 -2.95 -5.73 -8.11
N TRP A 122 -2.31 -6.81 -7.67
CA TRP A 122 -0.88 -6.83 -7.38
C TRP A 122 -0.27 -8.12 -7.92
N SER A 123 0.85 -8.01 -8.61
CA SER A 123 1.59 -9.16 -9.12
C SER A 123 3.09 -9.01 -8.96
N PHE A 124 3.77 -10.15 -8.91
CA PHE A 124 5.22 -10.25 -8.93
C PHE A 124 5.67 -11.65 -9.33
N ASN A 125 6.88 -11.78 -9.88
CA ASN A 125 7.48 -13.08 -10.14
C ASN A 125 8.43 -13.48 -9.00
N VAL A 126 8.26 -14.69 -8.45
CA VAL A 126 9.11 -15.19 -7.35
C VAL A 126 10.57 -15.31 -7.78
N LEU A 127 10.83 -15.66 -9.05
CA LEU A 127 12.18 -15.86 -9.56
C LEU A 127 12.86 -14.57 -10.03
N ASP A 128 12.16 -13.44 -10.07
CA ASP A 128 12.78 -12.16 -10.43
C ASP A 128 13.73 -11.66 -9.33
N LYS A 129 15.02 -11.65 -9.65
CA LYS A 129 16.10 -11.23 -8.74
C LYS A 129 16.16 -9.72 -8.50
N LYS A 130 15.51 -8.90 -9.32
CA LYS A 130 15.37 -7.45 -9.05
C LYS A 130 14.28 -7.15 -8.03
N ASP A 131 13.49 -8.16 -7.69
CA ASP A 131 12.34 -8.04 -6.82
C ASP A 131 11.24 -7.12 -7.36
N SER A 132 11.02 -7.16 -8.68
CA SER A 132 10.02 -6.33 -9.34
C SER A 132 8.60 -6.78 -9.01
N PHE A 133 7.71 -5.79 -8.92
CA PHE A 133 6.29 -5.97 -8.73
C PHE A 133 5.51 -4.91 -9.52
N HIS A 134 4.26 -5.24 -9.83
CA HIS A 134 3.28 -4.31 -10.39
C HIS A 134 2.08 -4.26 -9.44
N ILE A 135 1.71 -3.07 -8.98
CA ILE A 135 0.53 -2.87 -8.13
C ILE A 135 -0.29 -1.71 -8.65
N GLN A 136 -1.58 -1.95 -8.83
CA GLN A 136 -2.55 -0.95 -9.25
C GLN A 136 -3.81 -1.06 -8.42
N GLY A 137 -4.54 0.03 -8.30
CA GLY A 137 -5.77 0.02 -7.55
C GLY A 137 -6.63 1.24 -7.78
N VAL A 138 -7.87 1.10 -7.35
CA VAL A 138 -8.91 2.11 -7.45
C VAL A 138 -9.59 2.21 -6.10
N ILE A 139 -9.70 3.43 -5.58
CA ILE A 139 -10.47 3.73 -4.38
C ILE A 139 -11.52 4.78 -4.73
N SER A 140 -12.77 4.49 -4.37
CA SER A 140 -13.91 5.38 -4.59
C SER A 140 -14.32 6.04 -3.27
N ASN A 141 -14.79 7.29 -3.33
CA ASN A 141 -15.16 8.09 -2.16
C ASN A 141 -14.07 8.07 -1.09
N PHE A 142 -12.84 8.37 -1.50
CA PHE A 142 -11.65 8.22 -0.68
C PHE A 142 -11.72 9.15 0.53
N ASP A 143 -11.75 8.57 1.74
CA ASP A 143 -11.70 9.31 3.00
C ASP A 143 -10.40 10.13 3.10
N VAL A 144 -10.54 11.44 2.83
CA VAL A 144 -9.43 12.41 2.82
C VAL A 144 -8.79 12.52 4.21
N ALA A 145 -9.59 12.46 5.28
CA ALA A 145 -9.08 12.55 6.65
C ALA A 145 -8.29 11.29 7.05
N ALA A 146 -8.65 10.13 6.51
CA ALA A 146 -7.88 8.91 6.70
C ALA A 146 -6.51 8.96 6.03
N ILE A 147 -6.44 9.39 4.76
CA ILE A 147 -5.16 9.48 4.06
C ILE A 147 -4.25 10.56 4.66
N GLU A 148 -4.80 11.67 5.16
CA GLU A 148 -4.01 12.72 5.83
C GLU A 148 -3.18 12.17 6.99
N ARG A 149 -3.73 11.25 7.79
CA ARG A 149 -3.02 10.67 8.94
C ARG A 149 -1.68 10.03 8.55
N PHE A 150 -1.62 9.46 7.35
CA PHE A 150 -0.43 8.75 6.85
C PHE A 150 0.38 9.57 5.85
N SER A 151 -0.25 10.46 5.10
CA SER A 151 0.40 11.25 4.04
C SER A 151 0.94 12.60 4.54
N LYS A 152 0.31 13.23 5.54
CA LYS A 152 0.73 14.54 6.09
C LYS A 152 2.21 14.57 6.52
N PRO A 153 2.78 13.54 7.18
CA PRO A 153 4.20 13.53 7.52
C PRO A 153 5.14 13.61 6.31
N TYR A 154 4.66 13.22 5.12
CA TYR A 154 5.44 13.21 3.89
C TYR A 154 5.17 14.43 3.00
N MET A 155 3.99 15.04 3.10
CA MET A 155 3.57 16.13 2.21
C MET A 155 3.73 17.54 2.80
N ASN A 156 3.79 17.68 4.14
CA ASN A 156 3.66 18.99 4.81
C ASN A 156 2.41 19.77 4.36
N ALA A 157 1.33 19.05 4.06
CA ALA A 157 0.06 19.61 3.60
C ALA A 157 -1.11 18.78 4.14
N SER A 158 -2.29 19.41 4.20
CA SER A 158 -3.60 18.80 4.45
C SER A 158 -4.59 19.28 3.40
N PHE A 159 -5.63 18.49 3.18
CA PHE A 159 -6.63 18.65 2.14
C PHE A 159 -8.02 18.44 2.73
N THR A 160 -8.97 19.26 2.31
CA THR A 160 -10.41 18.97 2.48
C THR A 160 -11.08 18.95 1.13
N GLY A 161 -12.21 18.26 1.01
CA GLY A 161 -12.96 18.12 -0.23
C GLY A 161 -13.51 16.71 -0.36
N VAL A 162 -14.12 16.41 -1.51
CA VAL A 162 -14.63 15.09 -1.84
C VAL A 162 -13.68 14.45 -2.86
N PHE A 163 -13.02 13.36 -2.49
CA PHE A 163 -12.16 12.62 -3.41
C PHE A 163 -12.96 11.47 -4.01
N ASN A 164 -13.64 11.75 -5.12
CA ASN A 164 -14.57 10.82 -5.76
C ASN A 164 -13.89 9.52 -6.17
N LYS A 165 -12.72 9.61 -6.83
CA LYS A 165 -12.03 8.41 -7.31
C LYS A 165 -10.54 8.65 -7.46
N TYR A 166 -9.75 7.87 -6.73
CA TYR A 166 -8.30 7.83 -6.87
C TYR A 166 -7.88 6.52 -7.53
N ARG A 167 -7.01 6.62 -8.53
CA ARG A 167 -6.46 5.46 -9.24
C ARG A 167 -4.94 5.55 -9.17
N PHE A 168 -4.28 4.41 -8.98
CA PHE A 168 -2.83 4.35 -9.04
C PHE A 168 -2.39 3.12 -9.83
N ASN A 169 -1.24 3.24 -10.47
CA ASN A 169 -0.61 2.18 -11.23
C ASN A 169 0.91 2.31 -11.10
N PHE A 170 1.52 1.42 -10.32
CA PHE A 170 2.92 1.49 -9.92
C PHE A 170 3.68 0.21 -10.27
N TYR A 171 4.85 0.40 -10.88
CA TYR A 171 5.86 -0.62 -11.13
C TYR A 171 7.04 -0.33 -10.23
N GLY A 172 7.39 -1.26 -9.34
CA GLY A 172 8.47 -1.06 -8.40
C GLY A 172 9.34 -2.29 -8.25
N ASN A 173 10.45 -2.12 -7.53
CA ASN A 173 11.39 -3.17 -7.22
C ASN A 173 12.09 -2.91 -5.88
N ASP A 174 13.19 -3.61 -5.59
CA ASP A 174 13.93 -3.44 -4.33
C ASP A 174 14.56 -2.04 -4.14
N ASP A 175 14.67 -1.25 -5.21
CA ASP A 175 15.36 0.06 -5.24
C ASP A 175 14.41 1.25 -5.35
N ALA A 176 13.41 1.18 -6.21
CA ALA A 176 12.57 2.32 -6.56
C ALA A 176 11.20 1.88 -7.12
N VAL A 177 10.32 2.87 -7.28
CA VAL A 177 9.00 2.70 -7.89
C VAL A 177 8.74 3.84 -8.85
N LYS A 178 8.13 3.50 -9.97
CA LYS A 178 7.69 4.41 -11.02
C LYS A 178 6.25 4.12 -11.40
N GLY A 179 5.54 5.09 -11.92
CA GLY A 179 4.19 4.87 -12.44
C GLY A 179 3.39 6.15 -12.45
N ASN A 180 2.08 6.02 -12.43
CA ASN A 180 1.18 7.17 -12.44
C ASN A 180 0.01 6.98 -11.49
N ALA A 181 -0.61 8.11 -11.16
CA ALA A 181 -1.85 8.13 -10.42
C ALA A 181 -2.77 9.21 -10.96
N SER A 182 -4.05 9.06 -10.68
CA SER A 182 -5.06 10.03 -11.04
C SER A 182 -6.08 10.24 -9.94
N LEU A 183 -6.63 11.44 -9.87
CA LEU A 183 -7.62 11.81 -8.85
C LEU A 183 -8.74 12.65 -9.46
N ASP A 184 -9.95 12.21 -9.19
CA ASP A 184 -11.21 12.93 -9.42
C ASP A 184 -11.66 13.52 -8.07
N TYR A 185 -11.85 14.84 -8.00
CA TYR A 185 -12.20 15.53 -6.76
C TYR A 185 -13.09 16.76 -6.97
N ASP A 186 -13.84 17.11 -5.93
CA ASP A 186 -14.66 18.32 -5.81
C ASP A 186 -14.34 19.07 -4.51
N ASP A 187 -14.54 20.39 -4.52
CA ASP A 187 -14.41 21.27 -3.35
C ASP A 187 -13.05 21.19 -2.63
N LEU A 188 -11.96 20.98 -3.39
CA LEU A 188 -10.61 20.88 -2.84
C LEU A 188 -10.18 22.17 -2.14
N LYS A 189 -9.70 22.04 -0.91
CA LYS A 189 -8.96 23.11 -0.20
C LYS A 189 -7.64 22.57 0.33
N VAL A 190 -6.58 23.31 0.09
CA VAL A 190 -5.21 22.93 0.48
C VAL A 190 -4.73 23.79 1.65
N LYS A 191 -4.21 23.16 2.71
CA LYS A 191 -3.52 23.83 3.81
C LYS A 191 -2.07 23.38 3.82
N LEU A 192 -1.14 24.32 3.61
CA LEU A 192 0.30 24.04 3.67
C LEU A 192 0.85 24.33 5.07
N TYR A 193 1.79 23.52 5.52
CA TYR A 193 2.50 23.69 6.79
C TYR A 193 3.96 24.13 6.58
N LYS A 194 4.55 24.79 7.57
CA LYS A 194 5.95 25.24 7.49
C LYS A 194 6.91 24.03 7.59
N LYS A 195 7.86 23.92 6.67
CA LYS A 195 8.86 22.81 6.64
C LYS A 195 9.61 22.61 7.98
N LYS A 196 10.01 23.70 8.64
CA LYS A 196 10.74 23.66 9.92
C LYS A 196 9.83 23.58 11.16
N ASN A 197 8.52 23.74 10.99
CA ASN A 197 7.54 23.65 12.07
C ASN A 197 6.20 23.15 11.49
N PRO A 198 6.06 21.82 11.29
CA PRO A 198 4.91 21.22 10.60
C PRO A 198 3.56 21.40 11.30
N GLU A 199 3.55 21.93 12.53
CA GLU A 199 2.31 22.29 13.23
C GLU A 199 1.82 23.70 12.87
N LYS A 200 2.70 24.57 12.35
CA LYS A 200 2.34 25.94 11.96
C LYS A 200 1.94 26.00 10.48
N VAL A 201 0.73 26.47 10.22
CA VAL A 201 0.21 26.73 8.87
C VAL A 201 1.01 27.85 8.20
N ALA A 202 1.43 27.63 6.96
CA ALA A 202 2.01 28.63 6.07
C ALA A 202 0.88 29.43 5.40
N LYS A 203 0.22 30.32 6.16
CA LYS A 203 -1.01 31.03 5.76
C LYS A 203 -0.92 31.68 4.37
N LEU A 204 0.10 32.50 4.12
CA LEU A 204 0.30 33.19 2.83
C LEU A 204 0.45 32.20 1.66
N LYS A 205 1.28 31.15 1.83
CA LYS A 205 1.47 30.12 0.79
C LYS A 205 0.20 29.31 0.55
N SER A 206 -0.56 29.03 1.60
CA SER A 206 -1.83 28.30 1.48
C SER A 206 -2.86 29.12 0.70
N VAL A 207 -2.98 30.42 0.97
CA VAL A 207 -3.88 31.31 0.20
C VAL A 207 -3.47 31.35 -1.26
N ILE A 208 -2.18 31.52 -1.57
CA ILE A 208 -1.68 31.53 -2.96
C ILE A 208 -2.00 30.20 -3.66
N VAL A 209 -1.78 29.06 -3.01
CA VAL A 209 -2.09 27.75 -3.60
C VAL A 209 -3.58 27.60 -3.88
N ASN A 210 -4.47 27.98 -2.96
CA ASN A 210 -5.92 27.89 -3.19
C ASN A 210 -6.44 28.88 -4.27
N LEU A 211 -5.68 29.94 -4.61
CA LEU A 211 -6.02 30.82 -5.73
C LEU A 211 -5.64 30.22 -7.09
N VAL A 212 -4.61 29.37 -7.13
CA VAL A 212 -4.07 28.79 -8.37
C VAL A 212 -4.62 27.40 -8.64
N VAL A 213 -4.82 26.60 -7.58
CA VAL A 213 -5.39 25.27 -7.66
C VAL A 213 -6.88 25.39 -7.97
N LYS A 214 -7.36 24.59 -8.94
CA LYS A 214 -8.79 24.50 -9.23
C LYS A 214 -9.48 23.74 -8.11
N ASN A 215 -10.62 24.24 -7.66
CA ASN A 215 -11.41 23.59 -6.61
C ASN A 215 -11.96 22.22 -7.05
N ASP A 216 -12.24 22.05 -8.34
CA ASP A 216 -12.77 20.80 -8.90
C ASP A 216 -11.92 20.31 -10.09
N SER A 217 -11.81 18.99 -10.24
CA SER A 217 -11.19 18.40 -11.44
C SER A 217 -12.07 18.57 -12.69
N LYS A 218 -13.38 18.81 -12.54
CA LYS A 218 -14.39 18.86 -13.63
C LYS A 218 -14.18 17.70 -14.63
N ASP A 219 -14.35 17.95 -15.93
CA ASP A 219 -14.20 16.94 -17.01
C ASP A 219 -12.77 16.44 -17.23
N LYS A 220 -11.77 16.94 -16.49
CA LYS A 220 -10.36 16.57 -16.68
C LYS A 220 -9.74 16.05 -15.40
N VAL A 221 -9.76 14.72 -15.29
CA VAL A 221 -8.97 13.91 -14.36
C VAL A 221 -7.55 14.49 -14.23
N LYS A 222 -7.11 14.74 -12.99
CA LYS A 222 -5.74 15.18 -12.73
C LYS A 222 -4.82 13.97 -12.65
N ASN A 223 -3.74 13.97 -13.42
CA ASN A 223 -2.77 12.88 -13.47
C ASN A 223 -1.41 13.35 -12.96
N ALA A 224 -0.65 12.43 -12.38
CA ALA A 224 0.74 12.67 -12.03
C ALA A 224 1.59 11.42 -12.25
N ASP A 225 2.78 11.62 -12.81
CA ASP A 225 3.84 10.61 -12.83
C ASP A 225 4.58 10.60 -11.49
N VAL A 226 4.87 9.41 -10.99
CA VAL A 226 5.52 9.17 -9.71
C VAL A 226 6.85 8.48 -9.97
N GLU A 227 7.89 8.97 -9.30
CA GLU A 227 9.16 8.27 -9.16
C GLU A 227 9.64 8.47 -7.73
N LEU A 228 9.89 7.38 -7.03
CA LEU A 228 10.27 7.41 -5.62
C LEU A 228 11.30 6.32 -5.31
N LYS A 229 12.39 6.71 -4.65
CA LYS A 229 13.37 5.77 -4.11
C LYS A 229 12.84 5.06 -2.87
N ARG A 230 13.07 3.75 -2.82
CA ARG A 230 12.74 2.91 -1.67
C ARG A 230 13.70 3.19 -0.52
N ILE A 231 13.18 3.08 0.70
CA ILE A 231 13.99 3.02 1.91
C ILE A 231 13.95 1.56 2.33
N GLN A 232 15.05 0.84 2.16
CA GLN A 232 15.08 -0.63 2.22
C GLN A 232 14.87 -1.17 3.65
N GLU A 233 15.06 -0.34 4.65
CA GLU A 233 14.82 -0.61 6.08
C GLU A 233 13.33 -0.47 6.45
N LYS A 234 12.50 0.06 5.54
CA LYS A 234 11.06 0.23 5.74
C LYS A 234 10.26 -0.82 4.97
N SER A 235 9.07 -1.14 5.49
CA SER A 235 8.20 -2.18 4.94
C SER A 235 7.68 -1.83 3.54
N PHE A 236 7.22 -2.84 2.80
CA PHE A 236 6.50 -2.65 1.54
C PHE A 236 5.31 -1.69 1.69
N TYR A 237 4.52 -1.81 2.77
CA TYR A 237 3.41 -0.90 3.05
C TYR A 237 3.86 0.55 3.21
N ASN A 238 4.98 0.79 3.89
CA ASN A 238 5.53 2.15 3.98
C ASN A 238 5.91 2.69 2.60
N PHE A 239 6.49 1.83 1.76
CA PHE A 239 6.85 2.21 0.40
C PHE A 239 5.61 2.57 -0.44
N LEU A 240 4.57 1.74 -0.40
CA LEU A 240 3.29 1.98 -1.08
C LEU A 240 2.64 3.30 -0.62
N TRP A 241 2.53 3.52 0.70
CA TRP A 241 1.93 4.76 1.23
C TRP A 241 2.71 6.02 0.85
N ARG A 242 4.05 5.94 0.82
CA ARG A 242 4.88 7.05 0.36
C ARG A 242 4.69 7.32 -1.13
N SER A 243 4.52 6.29 -1.96
CA SER A 243 4.22 6.46 -3.39
C SER A 243 2.86 7.11 -3.61
N ILE A 244 1.83 6.68 -2.87
CA ILE A 244 0.50 7.31 -2.89
C ILE A 244 0.61 8.78 -2.46
N ALA A 245 1.29 9.06 -1.34
CA ALA A 245 1.48 10.42 -0.85
C ALA A 245 2.24 11.32 -1.84
N GLU A 246 3.30 10.80 -2.49
CA GLU A 246 4.03 11.55 -3.51
C GLU A 246 3.15 11.84 -4.73
N SER A 247 2.29 10.90 -5.14
CA SER A 247 1.34 11.11 -6.22
C SER A 247 0.30 12.19 -5.89
N LEU A 248 -0.28 12.15 -4.69
CA LEU A 248 -1.27 13.13 -4.23
C LEU A 248 -0.63 14.51 -4.12
N LYS A 249 0.60 14.58 -3.60
CA LYS A 249 1.37 15.82 -3.57
C LYS A 249 1.53 16.44 -4.95
N LYS A 250 1.92 15.66 -5.97
CA LYS A 250 2.06 16.15 -7.35
C LYS A 250 0.74 16.53 -8.02
N ILE A 251 -0.36 15.90 -7.61
CA ILE A 251 -1.70 16.19 -8.16
C ILE A 251 -2.27 17.48 -7.54
N LEU A 252 -2.04 17.69 -6.24
CA LEU A 252 -2.75 18.68 -5.43
C LEU A 252 -1.92 19.94 -5.10
N ILE A 253 -0.61 19.93 -5.32
CA ILE A 253 0.34 21.01 -4.95
C ILE A 253 1.33 21.25 -6.09
#